data_AF-A0A926W1K0-F1
#
_entry.id   AF-A0A926W1K0-F1
#
_cell.length_a   1.000
_cell.length_b   1.000
_cell.length_c   1.000
_cell.angle_alpha   90.00
_cell.angle_beta   90.00
_cell.angle_gamma   90.00
#
_symmetry.space_group_name_H-M   'P 1'
#
loop_
_entity.id
_entity.type
_entity.pdbx_description
1 polymer ?
#
loop_
_entity_poly.entity_id
_entity_poly.type
_entity_poly.pdbx_seq_one_letter_code
_entity_poly.pdbx_strand_id
1 'polypeptide(L)'
;MKKGKGEREPHTYRFGTVRGQDLCVQFRADSFICSFGSATRFYKKDGSGSEEYLQWLRQRITEILNSCVHVWKEEQIIGQIEMMRCQHDSSVGYVNLFYLTENITV
;
A
#
# COMPACT_ATOMS: atom_id res chain seq x y z
N MET A 1 42.23 1.94 8.52
CA MET A 1 41.24 2.95 8.10
C MET A 1 39.89 2.26 7.95
N LYS A 2 38.96 2.48 8.88
CA LYS A 2 37.63 1.84 8.87
C LYS A 2 36.77 2.52 7.79
N LYS A 3 36.33 1.78 6.76
CA LYS A 3 35.36 2.27 5.79
C LYS A 3 34.05 2.57 6.54
N GLY A 4 33.56 3.79 6.39
CA GLY A 4 32.34 4.29 7.03
C GLY A 4 31.15 3.40 6.72
N LYS A 5 30.27 3.24 7.72
CA LYS A 5 28.94 2.66 7.56
C LYS A 5 28.28 3.36 6.39
N GLY A 6 27.98 2.62 5.32
CA GLY A 6 27.21 3.12 4.20
C GLY A 6 25.92 3.75 4.72
N GLU A 7 25.70 5.00 4.34
CA GLU A 7 24.39 5.62 4.40
C GLU A 7 23.41 4.64 3.71
N ARG A 8 22.46 4.11 4.49
CA ARG A 8 21.41 3.26 3.93
C ARG A 8 20.50 4.17 3.10
N GLU A 9 20.54 3.99 1.79
CA GLU A 9 19.54 4.52 0.85
C GLU A 9 18.13 4.35 1.45
N PRO A 10 17.30 5.40 1.50
CA PRO A 10 16.16 5.46 2.40
C PRO A 10 15.01 4.59 1.91
N HIS A 11 15.04 3.28 2.16
CA HIS A 11 13.89 2.35 2.14
C HIS A 11 12.95 2.50 0.92
N THR A 12 13.49 2.97 -0.20
CA THR A 12 12.73 3.56 -1.29
C THR A 12 12.04 2.46 -2.10
N TYR A 13 10.72 2.43 -1.97
CA TYR A 13 9.74 1.84 -2.90
C TYR A 13 9.93 0.38 -3.29
N ARG A 14 9.66 -0.54 -2.35
CA ARG A 14 9.48 -1.98 -2.66
C ARG A 14 8.17 -2.32 -3.39
N PHE A 15 7.36 -1.34 -3.76
CA PHE A 15 6.10 -1.56 -4.48
C PHE A 15 6.29 -2.38 -5.77
N GLY A 16 7.42 -2.21 -6.46
CA GLY A 16 7.73 -2.96 -7.69
C GLY A 16 8.06 -4.45 -7.49
N THR A 17 8.20 -4.94 -6.24
CA THR A 17 8.49 -6.35 -5.97
C THR A 17 7.21 -7.16 -5.82
N VAL A 18 7.24 -8.44 -6.20
CA VAL A 18 6.09 -9.37 -6.03
C VAL A 18 5.59 -9.36 -4.58
N ARG A 19 6.51 -9.50 -3.61
CA ARG A 19 6.20 -9.43 -2.17
C ARG A 19 5.58 -8.10 -1.74
N GLY A 20 5.95 -6.99 -2.37
CA GLY A 20 5.34 -5.69 -2.08
C GLY A 20 3.87 -5.64 -2.54
N GLN A 21 3.58 -6.17 -3.73
CA GLN A 21 2.22 -6.21 -4.27
C GLN A 21 1.31 -7.13 -3.45
N ASP A 22 1.81 -8.29 -3.03
CA ASP A 22 1.05 -9.22 -2.19
C ASP A 22 0.64 -8.57 -0.87
N LEU A 23 1.56 -7.83 -0.23
CA LEU A 23 1.27 -7.06 0.98
C LEU A 23 0.24 -5.96 0.73
N CYS A 24 0.33 -5.23 -0.39
CA CYS A 24 -0.67 -4.22 -0.74
C CYS A 24 -2.07 -4.84 -0.84
N VAL A 25 -2.20 -6.03 -1.45
CA VAL A 25 -3.47 -6.75 -1.59
C VAL A 25 -3.98 -7.20 -0.22
N GLN A 26 -3.10 -7.78 0.60
CA GLN A 26 -3.43 -8.22 1.95
C GLN A 26 -3.95 -7.08 2.82
N PHE A 27 -3.22 -5.96 2.89
CA PHE A 27 -3.63 -4.80 3.68
C PHE A 27 -4.95 -4.20 3.20
N ARG A 28 -5.18 -4.19 1.88
CA ARG A 28 -6.45 -3.72 1.32
C ARG A 28 -7.59 -4.67 1.68
N ALA A 29 -7.41 -5.97 1.54
CA ALA A 29 -8.41 -6.96 1.91
C ALA A 29 -8.75 -6.87 3.41
N ASP A 30 -7.75 -6.77 4.27
CA ASP A 30 -7.93 -6.62 5.72
C ASP A 30 -8.71 -5.34 6.05
N SER A 31 -8.42 -4.22 5.37
CA SER A 31 -9.17 -2.98 5.58
C SER A 31 -10.67 -3.13 5.27
N PHE A 32 -11.04 -3.99 4.32
CA PHE A 32 -12.43 -4.32 4.03
C PHE A 32 -13.05 -5.20 5.13
N ILE A 33 -12.27 -6.11 5.72
CA ILE A 33 -12.70 -6.87 6.89
C ILE A 33 -12.95 -5.92 8.07
N CYS A 34 -12.03 -5.01 8.37
CA CYS A 34 -12.18 -4.02 9.45
C CYS A 34 -13.41 -3.12 9.24
N SER A 35 -13.66 -2.68 8.00
CA SER A 35 -14.73 -1.71 7.71
C SER A 35 -16.10 -2.34 7.47
N PHE A 36 -16.15 -3.55 6.93
CA PHE A 36 -17.38 -4.18 6.43
C PHE A 36 -17.59 -5.62 6.93
N GLY A 37 -16.72 -6.14 7.78
CA GLY A 37 -16.78 -7.51 8.32
C GLY A 37 -16.38 -8.60 7.32
N SER A 38 -16.00 -8.26 6.09
CA SER A 38 -15.63 -9.24 5.06
C SER A 38 -14.84 -8.62 3.91
N ALA A 39 -13.87 -9.38 3.37
CA ALA A 39 -13.13 -9.03 2.16
C ALA A 39 -13.84 -9.44 0.85
N THR A 40 -15.02 -10.07 0.89
CA THR A 40 -15.71 -10.54 -0.34
C THR A 40 -15.98 -9.42 -1.34
N ARG A 41 -16.29 -8.21 -0.85
CA ARG A 41 -16.48 -7.02 -1.71
C ARG A 41 -15.19 -6.56 -2.37
N PHE A 42 -14.04 -6.77 -1.73
CA PHE A 42 -12.74 -6.44 -2.29
C PHE A 42 -12.37 -7.41 -3.42
N TYR A 43 -12.44 -8.72 -3.16
CA TYR A 43 -12.04 -9.74 -4.14
C TYR A 43 -13.00 -9.89 -5.33
N LYS A 44 -14.24 -9.37 -5.19
CA LYS A 44 -15.35 -9.56 -6.15
C LYS A 44 -15.71 -11.04 -6.32
N LYS A 45 -16.84 -11.29 -6.99
CA LYS A 45 -17.36 -12.66 -7.19
C LYS A 45 -16.55 -13.49 -8.19
N ASP A 46 -15.93 -12.82 -9.15
CA ASP A 46 -15.10 -13.38 -10.21
C ASP A 46 -13.60 -13.46 -9.84
N GLY A 47 -13.22 -12.98 -8.65
CA GLY A 47 -11.83 -13.02 -8.16
C GLY A 47 -10.92 -11.95 -8.78
N SER A 48 -11.44 -11.05 -9.62
CA SER A 48 -10.64 -10.03 -10.32
C SER A 48 -10.19 -8.86 -9.43
N GLY A 49 -10.76 -8.74 -8.22
CA GLY A 49 -10.59 -7.58 -7.36
C GLY A 49 -9.14 -7.24 -7.00
N SER A 50 -8.30 -8.24 -6.75
CA SER A 50 -6.89 -8.03 -6.42
C SER A 50 -6.11 -7.41 -7.57
N GLU A 51 -6.31 -7.92 -8.80
CA GLU A 51 -5.58 -7.44 -9.98
C GLU A 51 -6.05 -6.04 -10.38
N GLU A 52 -7.36 -5.78 -10.34
CA GLU A 52 -7.88 -4.43 -10.59
C GLU A 52 -7.36 -3.41 -9.59
N TYR A 53 -7.28 -3.78 -8.31
CA TYR A 53 -6.70 -2.94 -7.28
C TYR A 53 -5.22 -2.64 -7.55
N LEU A 54 -4.42 -3.65 -7.92
CA LEU A 54 -3.02 -3.45 -8.26
C LEU A 54 -2.83 -2.57 -9.50
N GLN A 55 -3.68 -2.73 -10.54
CA GLN A 55 -3.67 -1.86 -11.73
C GLN A 55 -3.96 -0.41 -11.36
N TRP A 56 -5.00 -0.19 -10.56
CA TRP A 56 -5.35 1.14 -10.08
C TRP A 56 -4.26 1.75 -9.18
N LEU A 57 -3.60 0.94 -8.35
CA LEU A 57 -2.51 1.40 -7.49
C LEU A 57 -1.28 1.81 -8.30
N ARG A 58 -0.95 1.04 -9.35
CA ARG A 58 0.10 1.38 -10.34
C ARG A 58 -0.19 2.71 -11.04
N GLN A 59 -1.42 2.92 -11.48
CA GLN A 59 -1.83 4.16 -12.14
C GLN A 59 -1.63 5.35 -11.20
N ARG A 60 -2.08 5.25 -9.95
CA ARG A 60 -1.95 6.32 -8.96
C ARG A 60 -0.52 6.71 -8.63
N ILE A 61 0.35 5.72 -8.43
CA ILE A 61 1.77 5.98 -8.12
C ILE A 61 2.44 6.71 -9.29
N THR A 62 1.99 6.44 -10.52
CA THR A 62 2.45 7.14 -11.73
C THR A 62 1.92 8.58 -11.80
N GLU A 63 0.67 8.82 -11.41
CA GLU A 63 0.06 10.16 -11.43
C GLU A 63 0.55 11.07 -10.30
N ILE A 64 0.74 10.50 -9.11
CA ILE A 64 1.17 11.21 -7.90
C ILE A 64 2.27 10.38 -7.25
N LEU A 65 3.51 10.84 -7.41
CA LEU A 65 4.66 10.24 -6.77
C LEU A 65 4.42 10.16 -5.25
N ASN A 66 4.67 9.00 -4.66
CA ASN A 66 4.49 8.73 -3.22
C ASN A 66 3.04 8.75 -2.73
N SER A 67 2.06 8.65 -3.63
CA SER A 67 0.65 8.46 -3.27
C SER A 67 0.38 7.12 -2.56
N CYS A 68 1.24 6.13 -2.70
CA CYS A 68 1.20 4.89 -1.94
C CYS A 68 2.53 4.66 -1.25
N VAL A 69 2.51 4.53 0.07
CA VAL A 69 3.70 4.27 0.89
C VAL A 69 3.44 3.16 1.89
N HIS A 70 4.48 2.39 2.17
CA HIS A 70 4.46 1.39 3.23
C HIS A 70 4.84 2.02 4.57
N VAL A 71 4.18 1.55 5.63
CA VAL A 71 4.60 1.83 7.01
C VAL A 71 5.59 0.76 7.42
N TRP A 72 6.75 1.16 7.94
CA TRP A 72 7.82 0.25 8.34
C TRP A 72 8.01 0.27 9.86
N LYS A 73 8.22 -0.92 10.43
CA LYS A 73 8.77 -1.12 11.77
C LYS A 73 10.03 -1.94 11.61
N GLU A 74 11.18 -1.29 11.81
CA GLU A 74 12.50 -1.87 11.52
C GLU A 74 12.58 -2.34 10.06
N GLU A 75 12.77 -3.65 9.84
CA GLU A 75 12.88 -4.25 8.50
C GLU A 75 11.55 -4.85 7.99
N GLN A 76 10.48 -4.70 8.76
CA GLN A 76 9.15 -5.24 8.44
C GLN A 76 8.23 -4.12 7.96
N ILE A 77 7.58 -4.34 6.82
CA ILE A 77 6.42 -3.53 6.41
C ILE A 77 5.27 -3.95 7.32
N ILE A 78 4.56 -3.03 7.96
CA ILE A 78 3.45 -3.31 8.90
C ILE A 78 2.15 -2.58 8.53
N GLY A 79 2.12 -1.94 7.37
CA GLY A 79 0.95 -1.20 6.93
C GLY A 79 1.17 -0.46 5.63
N GLN A 80 0.14 0.29 5.25
CA GLN A 80 0.09 1.06 4.02
C GLN A 80 -0.76 2.31 4.18
N ILE A 81 -0.29 3.40 3.57
CA ILE A 81 -1.04 4.63 3.41
C ILE A 81 -1.23 4.88 1.91
N GLU A 82 -2.47 5.09 1.51
CA GLU A 82 -2.84 5.51 0.16
C GLU A 82 -3.44 6.92 0.21
N MET A 83 -2.97 7.79 -0.65
CA MET A 83 -3.43 9.16 -0.81
C MET A 83 -3.90 9.37 -2.25
N MET A 84 -4.91 10.20 -2.43
CA MET A 84 -5.38 10.58 -3.76
C MET A 84 -5.92 12.00 -3.77
N ARG A 85 -6.04 12.58 -4.96
CA ARG A 85 -6.73 13.86 -5.16
C ARG A 85 -8.24 13.66 -5.17
N CYS A 86 -8.96 14.66 -4.69
CA CYS A 86 -10.41 14.73 -4.90
C CYS A 86 -10.68 14.89 -6.41
N GLN A 87 -11.61 14.10 -6.95
CA GLN A 87 -11.93 14.14 -8.38
C GLN A 87 -12.60 15.46 -8.81
N HIS A 88 -13.29 16.13 -7.88
CA HIS A 88 -14.03 17.37 -8.13
C HIS A 88 -13.25 18.63 -7.73
N ASP A 89 -12.13 18.48 -7.02
CA ASP A 89 -11.26 19.59 -6.60
C ASP A 89 -9.81 19.11 -6.53
N SER A 90 -9.03 19.44 -7.57
CA SER A 90 -7.64 19.02 -7.69
C SER A 90 -6.70 19.68 -6.67
N SER A 91 -7.15 20.72 -5.96
CA SER A 91 -6.41 21.35 -4.87
C SER A 91 -6.49 20.55 -3.56
N VAL A 92 -7.45 19.63 -3.45
CA VAL A 92 -7.68 18.82 -2.25
C VAL A 92 -7.12 17.42 -2.43
N GLY A 93 -6.27 17.00 -1.51
CA GLY A 93 -5.82 15.62 -1.34
C GLY A 93 -6.44 15.00 -0.09
N TYR A 94 -6.63 13.67 -0.10
CA TYR A 94 -7.10 12.94 1.07
C TYR A 94 -6.47 11.56 1.18
N VAL A 95 -6.53 11.00 2.39
CA VAL A 95 -6.10 9.64 2.68
C VAL A 95 -7.23 8.67 2.33
N ASN A 96 -7.02 7.89 1.28
CA ASN A 96 -7.95 6.85 0.82
C ASN A 96 -7.81 5.54 1.61
N LEU A 97 -6.63 5.31 2.18
CA LEU A 97 -6.37 4.20 3.08
C LEU A 97 -5.35 4.63 4.12
N PHE A 98 -5.65 4.36 5.38
CA PHE A 98 -4.66 4.28 6.45
C PHE A 98 -4.84 2.90 7.10
N TYR A 99 -3.92 1.98 6.87
CA TYR A 99 -3.94 0.64 7.45
C TYR A 99 -2.64 0.34 8.17
N LEU A 100 -2.77 -0.24 9.36
CA LEU A 100 -1.67 -0.62 10.22
C LEU A 100 -2.04 -1.89 10.97
N THR A 101 -1.09 -2.81 11.11
CA THR A 101 -1.23 -4.02 11.92
C THR A 101 0.00 -4.21 12.82
N GLU A 102 -0.19 -4.86 13.96
CA GLU A 102 0.92 -5.31 14.81
C GLU A 102 1.57 -6.60 14.28
N ASN A 103 0.80 -7.44 13.56
CA ASN A 103 1.21 -8.76 13.10
C ASN A 103 0.95 -8.94 11.61
N ILE A 104 1.99 -9.29 10.86
CA ILE A 104 1.85 -9.93 9.55
C ILE A 104 2.20 -11.39 9.76
N THR A 105 1.19 -12.25 9.74
CA THR A 105 1.42 -13.69 9.63
C THR A 105 1.85 -13.95 8.18
N VAL A 106 3.13 -14.30 7.99
CA VAL A 106 3.69 -14.76 6.70
C VAL A 106 3.36 -16.23 6.50
#